data_AF-A0A2S4KYZ8-F1
#
_entry.id   AF-A0A2S4KYZ8-F1
#
_cell.length_a   1.000
_cell.length_b   1.000
_cell.length_c   1.000
_cell.angle_alpha   90.00
_cell.angle_beta   90.00
_cell.angle_gamma   90.00
#
_symmetry.space_group_name_H-M   'P 1'
#
loop_
_entity.id
_entity.type
_entity.pdbx_description
1 polymer ?
#
loop_
_entity_poly.entity_id
_entity_poly.type
_entity_poly.pdbx_seq_one_letter_code
_entity_poly.pdbx_strand_id
1 'polypeptide(L)'
;MKLTTSVAASATAACMVAQTAALNVLDLSDQKWKLQNVPMNISVPGSVPSHVHLDLYKAQVIGDPYFGLNDFNLRWVAWSNWTYVRQINGLQSVGEQGNMTTYILFNGLDTFADISFCGEHIASTNHQFRGTDAPELEVVFASAPETADRLASEPGAETWPWGIEGWFGFPNCAFIRKEQSDFG
;
A
#
# COMPACT_ATOMS: atom_id res chain seq x y z
N MET A 1 -8.36 -4.82 -6.04
CA MET A 1 -7.04 -5.37 -5.64
C MET A 1 -7.22 -6.88 -5.60
N LYS A 2 -6.41 -7.66 -6.32
CA LYS A 2 -6.74 -9.07 -6.62
C LYS A 2 -5.56 -9.99 -6.27
N LEU A 3 -5.81 -11.18 -5.74
CA LEU A 3 -4.83 -12.27 -5.80
C LEU A 3 -5.13 -13.15 -7.03
N THR A 4 -4.11 -13.62 -7.75
CA THR A 4 -4.26 -14.53 -8.91
C THR A 4 -3.36 -15.76 -8.77
N THR A 5 -3.79 -16.91 -9.28
CA THR A 5 -3.06 -18.20 -9.18
C THR A 5 -3.16 -19.01 -10.48
N SER A 6 -2.05 -19.51 -11.06
CA SER A 6 -2.05 -20.19 -12.38
C SER A 6 -1.42 -21.59 -12.38
N VAL A 7 -1.91 -22.49 -13.26
CA VAL A 7 -1.37 -23.84 -13.52
C VAL A 7 -0.99 -23.99 -15.00
N ALA A 8 0.14 -24.63 -15.30
CA ALA A 8 0.61 -24.90 -16.66
C ALA A 8 0.32 -26.36 -17.07
N ALA A 9 -0.22 -26.56 -18.27
CA ALA A 9 -0.33 -27.87 -18.92
C ALA A 9 0.54 -27.91 -20.18
N SER A 10 1.35 -28.95 -20.36
CA SER A 10 2.23 -29.11 -21.53
C SER A 10 1.53 -29.91 -22.64
N ALA A 11 1.51 -29.36 -23.85
CA ALA A 11 1.32 -30.10 -25.09
C ALA A 11 2.07 -29.43 -26.25
N THR A 12 2.47 -30.25 -27.22
CA THR A 12 3.36 -30.00 -28.37
C THR A 12 2.98 -28.84 -29.29
N ALA A 13 4.03 -28.14 -29.78
CA ALA A 13 4.15 -27.26 -30.95
C ALA A 13 2.85 -26.82 -31.67
N ALA A 14 2.17 -25.86 -31.06
CA ALA A 14 1.49 -24.75 -31.72
C ALA A 14 1.72 -23.54 -30.81
N CYS A 15 1.75 -22.33 -31.35
CA CYS A 15 1.85 -21.10 -30.54
C CYS A 15 0.60 -20.98 -29.66
N MET A 16 0.59 -21.72 -28.55
CA MET A 16 -0.43 -21.67 -27.53
C MET A 16 -0.11 -20.45 -26.69
N VAL A 17 -0.92 -19.41 -26.84
CA VAL A 17 -1.06 -18.42 -25.78
C VAL A 17 -1.56 -19.22 -24.57
N ALA A 18 -0.67 -19.48 -23.61
CA ALA A 18 -1.05 -20.09 -22.36
C ALA A 18 -2.01 -19.13 -21.66
N GLN A 19 -3.31 -19.39 -21.77
CA GLN A 19 -4.32 -18.74 -20.95
C GLN A 19 -4.14 -19.28 -19.53
N THR A 20 -3.39 -18.55 -18.72
CA THR A 20 -3.39 -18.71 -17.28
C THR A 20 -4.73 -18.18 -16.76
N ALA A 21 -5.76 -19.03 -16.78
CA ALA A 21 -6.97 -18.76 -16.02
C ALA A 21 -6.59 -18.78 -14.54
N ALA A 22 -6.79 -17.66 -13.84
CA ALA A 22 -6.66 -17.65 -12.39
C ALA A 22 -7.75 -18.56 -11.81
N LEU A 23 -7.36 -19.73 -11.28
CA LEU A 23 -8.31 -20.73 -10.79
C LEU A 23 -9.10 -20.24 -9.57
N ASN A 24 -8.55 -19.28 -8.83
CA ASN A 24 -9.17 -18.68 -7.66
C ASN A 24 -8.72 -17.21 -7.55
N VAL A 25 -9.68 -16.28 -7.56
CA VAL A 25 -9.42 -14.84 -7.38
C VAL A 25 -10.04 -14.43 -6.05
N LEU A 26 -9.18 -14.09 -5.09
CA LEU A 26 -9.61 -13.49 -3.85
C LEU A 26 -9.55 -11.98 -3.96
N ASP A 27 -10.72 -11.32 -3.87
CA ASP A 27 -10.76 -9.87 -3.77
C ASP A 27 -10.38 -9.47 -2.34
N LEU A 28 -9.38 -8.60 -2.24
CA LEU A 28 -8.92 -8.10 -0.95
C LEU A 28 -9.89 -7.07 -0.35
N SER A 29 -10.82 -6.52 -1.12
CA SER A 29 -11.85 -5.60 -0.61
C SER A 29 -12.92 -6.28 0.26
N ASP A 30 -13.18 -7.58 0.03
CA ASP A 30 -14.12 -8.36 0.84
C ASP A 30 -13.55 -8.78 2.21
N GLN A 31 -12.26 -8.49 2.44
CA GLN A 31 -11.56 -8.82 3.67
C GLN A 31 -11.73 -7.72 4.72
N LYS A 32 -11.81 -8.07 6.01
CA LYS A 32 -11.93 -7.07 7.09
C LYS A 32 -10.56 -6.55 7.52
N TRP A 33 -10.14 -5.44 6.94
CA TRP A 33 -8.86 -4.82 7.23
C TRP A 33 -8.86 -4.10 8.58
N LYS A 34 -7.66 -3.96 9.15
CA LYS A 34 -7.40 -3.11 10.30
C LYS A 34 -6.37 -2.06 9.91
N LEU A 35 -6.66 -0.80 10.19
CA LEU A 35 -5.73 0.31 10.08
C LEU A 35 -5.14 0.57 11.46
N GLN A 36 -3.83 0.71 11.54
CA GLN A 36 -3.15 0.97 12.81
C GLN A 36 -1.97 1.93 12.67
N ASN A 37 -1.72 2.66 13.76
CA ASN A 37 -0.51 3.41 14.02
C ASN A 37 -0.05 3.04 15.43
N VAL A 38 1.00 2.22 15.49
CA VAL A 38 1.51 1.67 16.76
C VAL A 38 2.07 2.76 17.68
N PRO A 39 2.94 3.69 17.21
CA PRO A 39 3.44 4.77 18.05
C PRO A 39 2.37 5.64 18.69
N MET A 40 1.25 5.86 18.00
CA MET A 40 0.13 6.69 18.49
C MET A 40 -0.97 5.89 19.20
N ASN A 41 -0.81 4.57 19.33
CA ASN A 41 -1.82 3.68 19.90
C ASN A 41 -3.21 3.80 19.23
N ILE A 42 -3.22 3.98 17.91
CA ILE A 42 -4.45 4.05 17.11
C ILE A 42 -4.67 2.70 16.43
N SER A 43 -5.86 2.13 16.59
CA SER A 43 -6.27 0.91 15.89
C SER A 43 -7.75 0.97 15.57
N VAL A 44 -8.10 0.97 14.28
CA VAL A 44 -9.46 1.14 13.78
C VAL A 44 -9.78 0.18 12.64
N PRO A 45 -11.07 -0.08 12.33
CA PRO A 45 -11.43 -0.79 11.12
C PRO A 45 -10.91 -0.08 9.87
N GLY A 46 -10.24 -0.82 8.98
CA GLY A 46 -9.78 -0.35 7.69
C GLY A 46 -10.68 -0.86 6.56
N SER A 47 -10.72 -0.12 5.45
CA SER A 47 -11.37 -0.53 4.20
C SER A 47 -10.33 -0.58 3.08
N VAL A 48 -10.52 -1.45 2.09
CA VAL A 48 -9.73 -1.44 0.85
C VAL A 48 -10.70 -1.57 -0.33
N PRO A 49 -10.65 -0.70 -1.35
CA PRO A 49 -9.82 0.52 -1.44
C PRO A 49 -10.26 1.60 -0.43
N SER A 50 -9.29 2.34 0.12
CA SER A 50 -9.51 3.48 1.02
C SER A 50 -8.23 4.31 1.13
N HIS A 51 -8.29 5.40 1.90
CA HIS A 51 -7.14 6.17 2.36
C HIS A 51 -7.24 6.37 3.88
N VAL A 52 -6.10 6.59 4.54
CA VAL A 52 -5.99 6.72 6.00
C VAL A 52 -7.01 7.71 6.58
N HIS A 53 -7.12 8.91 6.00
CA HIS A 53 -8.07 9.94 6.46
C HIS A 53 -9.52 9.45 6.43
N LEU A 54 -9.92 8.68 5.41
CA LEU A 54 -11.30 8.18 5.30
C LEU A 54 -11.61 7.18 6.41
N ASP A 55 -10.68 6.27 6.71
CA ASP A 55 -10.91 5.23 7.72
C ASP A 55 -10.82 5.80 9.14
N LEU A 56 -9.93 6.76 9.40
CA LEU A 56 -9.92 7.51 10.66
C LEU A 56 -11.20 8.33 10.87
N TYR A 57 -11.71 8.96 9.81
CA TYR A 57 -12.94 9.76 9.88
C TYR A 57 -14.16 8.86 10.14
N LYS A 58 -14.29 7.73 9.41
CA LYS A 58 -15.33 6.73 9.65
C LYS A 58 -15.30 6.19 11.09
N ALA A 59 -14.11 6.00 11.65
CA ALA A 59 -13.92 5.56 13.03
C ALA A 59 -14.03 6.70 14.07
N GLN A 60 -14.31 7.93 13.62
CA GLN A 60 -14.45 9.13 14.46
C GLN A 60 -13.18 9.47 15.29
N VAL A 61 -12.01 9.06 14.81
CA VAL A 61 -10.71 9.44 15.39
C VAL A 61 -10.34 10.87 15.01
N ILE A 62 -10.75 11.31 13.81
CA ILE A 62 -10.58 12.67 13.31
C ILE A 62 -11.94 13.28 12.96
N GLY A 63 -12.01 14.61 12.98
CA GLY A 63 -13.15 15.36 12.44
C GLY A 63 -13.16 15.39 10.90
N ASP A 64 -14.17 16.03 10.31
CA ASP A 64 -14.28 16.23 8.87
C ASP A 64 -13.03 16.94 8.33
N PRO A 65 -12.23 16.32 7.44
CA PRO A 65 -11.02 16.93 6.90
C PRO A 65 -11.26 18.27 6.20
N TYR A 66 -12.48 18.50 5.66
CA TYR A 66 -12.82 19.74 4.94
C TYR A 66 -13.33 20.87 5.83
N PHE A 67 -13.47 20.63 7.14
CA PHE A 67 -14.06 21.60 8.04
C PHE A 67 -13.02 22.47 8.76
N GLY A 68 -13.24 23.79 8.74
CA GLY A 68 -12.48 24.76 9.54
C GLY A 68 -10.98 24.76 9.20
N LEU A 69 -10.14 24.56 10.22
CA LEU A 69 -8.67 24.56 10.10
C LEU A 69 -8.09 23.14 10.03
N ASN A 70 -8.89 22.16 9.63
CA ASN A 70 -8.45 20.76 9.63
C ASN A 70 -7.36 20.45 8.60
N ASP A 71 -7.14 21.31 7.60
CA ASP A 71 -5.92 21.28 6.78
C ASP A 71 -4.63 21.37 7.63
N PHE A 72 -4.66 22.13 8.72
CA PHE A 72 -3.54 22.24 9.66
C PHE A 72 -3.65 21.24 10.80
N ASN A 73 -4.84 21.13 11.42
CA ASN A 73 -5.02 20.31 12.63
C ASN A 73 -4.81 18.82 12.37
N LEU A 74 -4.97 18.35 11.13
CA LEU A 74 -4.83 16.94 10.76
C LEU A 74 -3.50 16.60 10.10
N ARG A 75 -2.55 17.55 9.98
CA ARG A 75 -1.24 17.28 9.34
C ARG A 75 -0.46 16.15 10.01
N TRP A 76 -0.68 15.90 11.30
CA TRP A 76 -0.08 14.77 12.01
C TRP A 76 -0.38 13.43 11.34
N VAL A 77 -1.50 13.29 10.64
CA VAL A 77 -1.85 12.07 9.88
C VAL A 77 -0.86 11.88 8.73
N ALA A 78 -0.52 12.94 7.99
CA ALA A 78 0.43 12.90 6.88
C ALA A 78 1.87 12.67 7.35
N TRP A 79 2.25 13.20 8.52
CA TRP A 79 3.56 13.01 9.17
C TRP A 79 3.75 11.66 9.86
N SER A 80 2.80 10.73 9.68
CA SER A 80 2.80 9.45 10.36
C SER A 80 2.85 8.28 9.40
N ASN A 81 3.46 7.18 9.85
CA ASN A 81 3.36 5.90 9.18
C ASN A 81 2.04 5.21 9.57
N TRP A 82 1.47 4.47 8.61
CA TRP A 82 0.19 3.80 8.76
C TRP A 82 0.24 2.39 8.22
N THR A 83 -0.27 1.44 8.99
CA THR A 83 -0.24 0.03 8.61
C THR A 83 -1.66 -0.48 8.37
N TYR A 84 -1.90 -1.03 7.18
CA TYR A 84 -3.06 -1.87 6.89
C TYR A 84 -2.66 -3.34 7.10
N VAL A 85 -3.35 -4.05 7.99
CA VAL A 85 -3.07 -5.46 8.27
C VAL A 85 -4.32 -6.32 8.15
N ARG A 86 -4.15 -7.53 7.61
CA ARG A 86 -5.24 -8.48 7.42
C ARG A 86 -4.77 -9.93 7.39
N GLN A 87 -5.51 -10.78 8.10
CA GLN A 87 -5.47 -12.24 7.92
C GLN A 87 -6.32 -12.64 6.71
N ILE A 88 -5.69 -13.19 5.67
CA ILE A 88 -6.34 -13.50 4.40
C ILE A 88 -7.15 -14.80 4.52
N ASN A 89 -8.48 -14.68 4.48
CA ASN A 89 -9.37 -15.84 4.50
C ASN A 89 -9.60 -16.37 3.08
N GLY A 90 -9.62 -17.70 2.90
CA GLY A 90 -9.92 -18.35 1.62
C GLY A 90 -8.70 -18.60 0.73
N LEU A 91 -7.49 -18.43 1.26
CA LEU A 91 -6.28 -18.87 0.59
C LEU A 91 -6.19 -20.40 0.64
N GLN A 92 -6.11 -21.05 -0.52
CA GLN A 92 -5.95 -22.49 -0.61
C GLN A 92 -4.53 -22.89 -0.18
N SER A 93 -4.40 -23.94 0.62
CA SER A 93 -3.11 -24.51 0.99
C SER A 93 -2.54 -25.33 -0.16
N VAL A 94 -1.20 -25.30 -0.31
CA VAL A 94 -0.44 -26.01 -1.36
C VAL A 94 -0.63 -27.55 -1.32
N GLY A 95 -1.23 -28.10 -0.26
CA GLY A 95 -1.35 -29.54 -0.02
C GLY A 95 -2.31 -30.34 -0.92
N GLU A 96 -3.22 -29.71 -1.68
CA GLU A 96 -4.30 -30.47 -2.35
C GLU A 96 -4.11 -30.66 -3.87
N GLN A 97 -3.26 -29.88 -4.56
CA GLN A 97 -3.11 -29.93 -6.03
C GLN A 97 -1.77 -29.35 -6.52
N GLY A 98 -0.67 -30.09 -6.39
CA GLY A 98 0.60 -29.80 -7.09
C GLY A 98 1.22 -28.41 -6.85
N ASN A 99 2.16 -28.03 -7.73
CA ASN A 99 2.87 -26.74 -7.66
C ASN A 99 1.94 -25.55 -7.95
N MET A 100 1.30 -25.02 -6.91
CA MET A 100 0.47 -23.81 -6.98
C MET A 100 1.33 -22.55 -6.83
N THR A 101 1.17 -21.58 -7.73
CA THR A 101 1.84 -20.27 -7.64
C THR A 101 0.83 -19.16 -7.37
N THR A 102 0.99 -18.44 -6.26
CA THR A 102 0.12 -17.35 -5.82
C THR A 102 0.76 -15.99 -6.12
N TYR A 103 -0.03 -15.07 -6.68
CA TYR A 103 0.37 -13.69 -6.97
C TYR A 103 -0.52 -12.72 -6.21
N ILE A 104 0.07 -11.68 -5.62
CA ILE A 104 -0.65 -10.54 -5.02
C ILE A 104 -0.57 -9.37 -6.00
N LEU A 105 -1.73 -8.85 -6.43
CA LEU A 105 -1.83 -7.72 -7.35
C LEU A 105 -2.44 -6.49 -6.65
N PHE A 106 -1.62 -5.45 -6.55
CA PHE A 106 -2.02 -4.10 -6.17
C PHE A 106 -2.22 -3.27 -7.44
N ASN A 107 -3.42 -2.72 -7.62
CA ASN A 107 -3.69 -1.82 -8.76
C ASN A 107 -3.20 -0.39 -8.49
N GLY A 108 -2.96 -0.05 -7.22
CA GLY A 108 -2.47 1.25 -6.78
C GLY A 108 -2.12 1.17 -5.30
N LEU A 109 -0.99 1.78 -4.95
CA LEU A 109 -0.53 2.02 -3.60
C LEU A 109 -0.05 3.47 -3.56
N ASP A 110 -0.51 4.23 -2.58
CA ASP A 110 -0.21 5.65 -2.46
C ASP A 110 0.61 5.93 -1.18
N THR A 111 1.93 6.10 -1.25
CA THR A 111 2.80 5.85 -2.42
C THR A 111 3.99 4.97 -2.02
N PHE A 112 4.63 5.29 -0.90
CA PHE A 112 5.73 4.48 -0.33
C PHE A 112 5.14 3.42 0.58
N ALA A 113 5.14 2.17 0.13
CA ALA A 113 4.62 1.07 0.91
C ALA A 113 5.62 -0.08 0.99
N ASP A 114 5.82 -0.60 2.20
CA ASP A 114 6.46 -1.89 2.47
C ASP A 114 5.39 -2.94 2.71
N ILE A 115 5.51 -4.08 2.05
CA ILE A 115 4.54 -5.15 2.01
C ILE A 115 5.19 -6.41 2.58
N SER A 116 4.58 -6.94 3.61
CA SER A 116 4.98 -8.19 4.24
C SER A 116 3.84 -9.21 4.14
N PHE A 117 4.21 -10.46 3.89
CA PHE A 117 3.28 -11.58 3.88
C PHE A 117 3.81 -12.68 4.77
N CYS A 118 3.03 -13.07 5.77
CA CYS A 118 3.38 -14.08 6.76
C CYS A 118 4.64 -13.72 7.56
N GLY A 119 4.79 -12.42 7.87
CA GLY A 119 5.96 -11.88 8.57
C GLY A 119 7.22 -11.74 7.71
N GLU A 120 7.21 -12.21 6.46
CA GLU A 120 8.31 -12.04 5.52
C GLU A 120 8.07 -10.80 4.66
N HIS A 121 9.06 -9.92 4.56
CA HIS A 121 9.00 -8.80 3.62
C HIS A 121 9.05 -9.34 2.19
N ILE A 122 8.01 -9.04 1.40
CA ILE A 122 7.88 -9.53 0.04
C ILE A 122 8.03 -8.43 -1.00
N ALA A 123 7.83 -7.17 -0.67
CA ALA A 123 7.86 -6.11 -1.65
C ALA A 123 7.94 -4.77 -0.94
N SER A 124 8.61 -3.80 -1.52
CA SER A 124 8.18 -2.42 -1.35
C SER A 124 7.57 -1.97 -2.68
N THR A 125 6.99 -0.77 -2.75
CA THR A 125 6.65 -0.17 -4.06
C THR A 125 7.87 0.02 -5.00
N ASN A 126 9.04 -0.59 -4.69
CA ASN A 126 10.23 -0.78 -5.52
C ASN A 126 10.77 -2.26 -5.64
N HIS A 127 10.09 -3.33 -5.17
CA HIS A 127 10.57 -4.75 -5.29
C HIS A 127 9.45 -5.83 -5.11
N GLN A 128 9.68 -7.13 -5.38
CA GLN A 128 8.70 -8.25 -5.26
C GLN A 128 9.32 -9.63 -4.85
N PHE A 129 8.58 -10.47 -4.08
CA PHE A 129 8.26 -11.94 -4.13
C PHE A 129 8.19 -12.74 -2.79
N ARG A 130 7.25 -13.72 -2.81
CA ARG A 130 7.02 -15.02 -2.09
C ARG A 130 7.10 -15.11 -0.54
N GLY A 131 6.07 -15.73 0.07
CA GLY A 131 6.04 -16.13 1.49
C GLY A 131 5.24 -17.43 1.77
N THR A 132 5.49 -18.04 2.94
CA THR A 132 4.97 -19.35 3.44
C THR A 132 4.05 -19.19 4.67
N ASP A 133 3.68 -20.25 5.40
CA ASP A 133 2.37 -20.45 6.08
C ASP A 133 1.84 -19.44 7.13
N ALA A 134 0.49 -19.35 7.18
CA ALA A 134 -0.43 -18.41 7.85
C ALA A 134 -0.53 -17.01 7.21
N PRO A 135 -1.53 -16.76 6.33
CA PRO A 135 -1.50 -15.66 5.37
C PRO A 135 -1.88 -14.31 5.96
N GLU A 136 -1.04 -13.77 6.83
CA GLU A 136 -1.14 -12.37 7.25
C GLU A 136 -0.51 -11.46 6.20
N LEU A 137 -1.29 -10.53 5.66
CA LEU A 137 -0.79 -9.48 4.77
C LEU A 137 -0.73 -8.18 5.55
N GLU A 138 0.47 -7.58 5.56
CA GLU A 138 0.75 -6.28 6.14
C GLU A 138 1.23 -5.34 5.05
N VAL A 139 0.69 -4.12 5.01
CA VAL A 139 1.08 -3.05 4.11
C VAL A 139 1.34 -1.80 4.95
N VAL A 140 2.60 -1.43 5.09
CA VAL A 140 3.07 -0.28 5.87
C VAL A 140 3.30 0.88 4.91
N PHE A 141 2.54 1.95 5.07
CA PHE A 141 2.72 3.19 4.34
C PHE A 141 3.59 4.15 5.13
N ALA A 142 4.67 4.62 4.51
CA ALA A 142 5.53 5.63 5.10
C ALA A 142 4.93 7.04 4.91
N SER A 143 5.26 7.96 5.83
CA SER A 143 4.91 9.36 5.70
C SER A 143 5.49 9.95 4.41
N ALA A 144 4.61 10.46 3.54
CA ALA A 144 5.00 11.12 2.31
C ALA A 144 5.84 12.39 2.53
N PRO A 145 5.43 13.35 3.39
CA PRO A 145 6.25 14.55 3.64
C PRO A 145 7.58 14.21 4.32
N GLU A 146 7.63 13.27 5.27
CA GLU A 146 8.90 12.84 5.87
C GLU A 146 9.83 12.18 4.83
N THR A 147 9.26 11.38 3.93
CA THR A 147 10.04 10.76 2.84
C THR A 147 10.56 11.80 1.85
N ALA A 148 9.77 12.81 1.51
CA ALA A 148 10.18 13.91 0.64
C ALA A 148 11.33 14.71 1.26
N ASP A 149 11.20 15.09 2.53
CA ASP A 149 12.24 15.81 3.27
C ASP A 149 13.53 14.99 3.38
N ARG A 150 13.39 13.69 3.63
CA ARG A 150 14.54 12.77 3.67
C ARG A 150 15.26 12.75 2.33
N LEU A 151 14.55 12.54 1.22
CA LEU A 151 15.15 12.48 -0.12
C LEU A 151 15.81 13.81 -0.50
N ALA A 152 15.19 14.94 -0.16
CA ALA A 152 15.76 16.28 -0.38
C ALA A 152 17.05 16.52 0.43
N SER A 153 17.19 15.86 1.58
CA SER A 153 18.37 15.96 2.45
C SER A 153 19.53 15.04 2.05
N GLU A 154 19.34 14.14 1.08
CA GLU A 154 20.37 13.20 0.66
C GLU A 154 21.56 13.93 -0.01
N PRO A 155 22.82 13.52 0.25
CA PRO A 155 23.97 14.12 -0.40
C PRO A 155 23.88 14.00 -1.93
N GLY A 156 23.92 15.15 -2.61
CA GLY A 156 23.82 15.21 -4.07
C GLY A 156 22.39 15.29 -4.61
N ALA A 157 21.38 15.42 -3.74
CA ALA A 157 20.03 15.78 -4.15
C ALA A 157 20.03 17.08 -4.97
N GLU A 158 19.20 17.13 -6.00
CA GLU A 158 19.04 18.31 -6.84
C GLU A 158 18.51 19.49 -6.02
N THR A 159 18.95 20.70 -6.34
CA THR A 159 18.47 21.93 -5.72
C THR A 159 17.97 22.86 -6.79
N TRP A 160 16.84 23.53 -6.55
CA TRP A 160 16.30 24.50 -7.49
C TRP A 160 16.52 25.93 -6.99
N PRO A 161 16.57 26.91 -7.92
CA PRO A 161 16.52 28.32 -7.54
C PRO A 161 15.26 28.62 -6.74
N TRP A 162 15.37 29.58 -5.82
CA TRP A 162 14.27 30.02 -4.98
C TRP A 162 13.02 30.38 -5.80
N GLY A 163 11.85 29.91 -5.35
CA GLY A 163 10.55 30.17 -5.96
C GLY A 163 10.14 29.24 -7.10
N ILE A 164 11.03 28.38 -7.60
CA ILE A 164 10.70 27.39 -8.66
C ILE A 164 9.98 26.17 -8.09
N GLU A 165 10.30 25.78 -6.86
CA GLU A 165 9.72 24.59 -6.22
C GLU A 165 8.23 24.75 -5.87
N GLY A 166 7.70 25.99 -5.84
CA GLY A 166 6.26 26.25 -5.75
C GLY A 166 5.59 25.61 -4.54
N TRP A 167 6.06 25.89 -3.33
CA TRP A 167 5.50 25.31 -2.11
C TRP A 167 4.12 25.90 -1.78
N PHE A 168 3.10 25.05 -1.70
CA PHE A 168 1.75 25.43 -1.29
C PHE A 168 1.48 25.04 0.17
N GLY A 169 1.57 23.75 0.51
CA GLY A 169 1.38 23.24 1.88
C GLY A 169 2.62 22.56 2.45
N PHE A 170 3.10 21.50 1.81
CA PHE A 170 4.31 20.75 2.19
C PHE A 170 5.43 20.97 1.15
N PRO A 171 6.69 21.17 1.59
CA PRO A 171 7.82 21.34 0.69
C PRO A 171 8.26 20.02 0.04
N ASN A 172 9.25 20.08 -0.85
CA ASN A 172 9.96 18.91 -1.39
C ASN A 172 9.12 17.90 -2.18
N CYS A 173 7.87 18.24 -2.55
CA CYS A 173 6.96 17.35 -3.30
C CYS A 173 7.53 16.89 -4.66
N ALA A 174 8.48 17.65 -5.22
CA ALA A 174 9.20 17.31 -6.45
C ALA A 174 10.03 16.01 -6.35
N PHE A 175 10.46 15.61 -5.14
CA PHE A 175 11.27 14.41 -4.93
C PHE A 175 10.45 13.10 -4.95
N ILE A 176 9.12 13.19 -5.03
CA ILE A 176 8.25 12.04 -4.86
C ILE A 176 7.21 11.92 -5.98
N ARG A 177 6.96 10.68 -6.40
CA ARG A 177 6.01 10.36 -7.48
C ARG A 177 4.60 10.14 -6.92
N LYS A 178 4.01 11.20 -6.39
CA LYS A 178 2.65 11.27 -5.83
C LYS A 178 1.85 12.37 -6.52
N GLU A 179 0.52 12.32 -6.43
CA GLU A 179 -0.35 13.43 -6.87
C GLU A 179 0.11 14.73 -6.19
N GLN A 180 0.40 15.77 -6.99
CA GLN A 180 1.07 16.96 -6.49
C GLN A 180 0.14 17.86 -5.67
N SER A 181 -1.15 17.87 -6.01
CA SER A 181 -2.21 18.57 -5.25
C SER A 181 -2.39 18.05 -3.83
N ASP A 182 -1.95 16.82 -3.52
CA ASP A 182 -2.01 16.27 -2.16
C ASP A 182 -1.11 17.02 -1.18
N PHE A 183 -0.19 17.86 -1.68
CA PHE A 183 0.71 18.67 -0.88
C PHE A 183 0.23 20.10 -0.64
N GLY A 184 -0.99 20.44 -1.07
CA GLY A 184 -1.58 21.78 -0.96
C GLY A 184 -1.74 22.49 -2.29
#